data_AF-A0AAJ2H7P3-F1
#
_entry.id   AF-A0AAJ2H7P3-F1
#
_cell.length_a   1.000
_cell.length_b   1.000
_cell.length_c   1.000
_cell.angle_alpha   90.00
_cell.angle_beta   90.00
_cell.angle_gamma   90.00
#
_symmetry.space_group_name_H-M   'P 1'
#
loop_
_entity.id
_entity.type
_entity.pdbx_description
1 polymer ?
#
loop_
_entity_poly.entity_id
_entity_poly.type
_entity_poly.pdbx_seq_one_letter_code
_entity_poly.pdbx_strand_id
1 'polypeptide(L)'
;MPLSWNEIKDRAIAFSKEFEKDSSEDAEAKSFWDAFFHVFGITRRRVATFEQPVKKDDGKGGFIDLLWKGNLVVEHKSRGKNLNRAFVQAKQYFSGLKERDLPRYVLVSDFVSILRQSTTSPI
;
A
#
# COMPACT_ATOMS: atom_id res chain seq x y z
N MET A 1 -7.82 16.28 18.50
CA MET A 1 -9.17 15.92 18.05
C MET A 1 -9.06 15.00 16.85
N PRO A 2 -9.94 14.00 16.69
CA PRO A 2 -10.01 13.23 15.45
C PRO A 2 -10.32 14.18 14.27
N LEU A 3 -9.77 13.89 13.09
CA LEU A 3 -10.08 14.68 11.90
C LEU A 3 -11.58 14.62 11.59
N SER A 4 -12.13 15.75 11.18
CA SER A 4 -13.49 15.82 10.66
C SER A 4 -13.57 15.19 9.26
N TRP A 5 -14.77 14.73 8.89
CA TRP A 5 -15.01 14.22 7.52
C TRP A 5 -14.74 15.27 6.44
N ASN A 6 -14.98 16.56 6.73
CA ASN A 6 -14.68 17.64 5.81
C ASN A 6 -13.18 17.78 5.58
N GLU A 7 -12.37 17.74 6.64
CA GLU A 7 -10.90 17.79 6.50
C GLU A 7 -10.36 16.58 5.73
N ILE A 8 -10.88 15.37 5.98
CA ILE A 8 -10.49 14.16 5.22
C ILE A 8 -10.84 14.33 3.75
N LYS A 9 -12.05 14.83 3.44
CA LYS A 9 -12.49 15.08 2.06
C LYS A 9 -11.59 16.08 1.35
N ASP A 10 -11.30 17.22 1.98
CA ASP A 10 -10.49 18.27 1.40
C ASP A 10 -9.06 17.78 1.11
N ARG A 11 -8.48 17.02 2.05
CA ARG A 11 -7.17 16.37 1.87
C ARG A 11 -7.19 15.34 0.76
N ALA A 12 -8.25 14.52 0.66
CA ALA A 12 -8.38 13.53 -0.41
C ALA A 12 -8.46 14.19 -1.80
N ILE A 13 -9.15 15.32 -1.92
CA ILE A 13 -9.21 16.09 -3.17
C ILE A 13 -7.84 16.68 -3.51
N ALA A 14 -7.13 17.26 -2.54
CA ALA A 14 -5.79 17.78 -2.75
C ALA A 14 -4.83 16.68 -3.21
N PHE A 15 -4.82 15.54 -2.50
CA PHE A 15 -4.06 14.35 -2.85
C PHE A 15 -4.34 13.88 -4.29
N SER A 16 -5.61 13.75 -4.67
CA SER A 16 -5.96 13.30 -6.03
C SER A 16 -5.46 14.24 -7.13
N LYS A 17 -5.36 15.54 -6.86
CA LYS A 17 -4.86 16.53 -7.81
C LYS A 17 -3.33 16.55 -7.87
N GLU A 18 -2.67 16.41 -6.73
CA GLU A 18 -1.21 16.39 -6.63
C GLU A 18 -0.62 15.25 -7.46
N PHE A 19 -1.17 14.04 -7.31
CA PHE A 19 -0.65 12.84 -7.97
C PHE A 19 -1.32 12.53 -9.32
N GLU A 20 -2.12 13.44 -9.88
CA GLU A 20 -2.93 13.22 -11.09
C GLU A 20 -2.08 12.81 -12.31
N LYS A 21 -0.85 13.36 -12.41
CA LYS A 21 0.05 13.20 -13.57
C LYS A 21 1.23 12.26 -13.30
N ASP A 22 1.31 11.72 -12.10
CA ASP A 22 2.41 10.85 -11.73
C ASP A 22 2.31 9.51 -12.44
N SER A 23 3.48 8.96 -12.73
CA SER A 23 3.59 7.74 -13.55
C SER A 23 4.76 6.84 -13.20
N SER A 24 5.79 7.36 -12.55
CA SER A 24 7.03 6.64 -12.24
C SER A 24 7.01 6.10 -10.80
N GLU A 25 7.02 4.76 -10.68
CA GLU A 25 7.03 4.05 -9.40
C GLU A 25 8.28 4.38 -8.56
N ASP A 26 9.47 4.29 -9.16
CA ASP A 26 10.74 4.49 -8.47
C ASP A 26 10.90 5.90 -7.90
N ALA A 27 10.29 6.89 -8.58
CA ALA A 27 10.38 8.30 -8.18
C ALA A 27 9.31 8.67 -7.13
N GLU A 28 8.05 8.28 -7.36
CA GLU A 28 6.92 8.94 -6.68
C GLU A 28 6.14 8.03 -5.72
N ALA A 29 6.32 6.70 -5.75
CA ALA A 29 5.46 5.79 -4.97
C ALA A 29 5.56 6.02 -3.45
N LYS A 30 6.76 6.33 -2.92
CA LYS A 30 6.95 6.60 -1.48
C LYS A 30 6.23 7.89 -1.07
N SER A 31 6.36 8.95 -1.86
CA SER A 31 5.67 10.23 -1.66
C SER A 31 4.16 10.06 -1.74
N PHE A 32 3.66 9.32 -2.72
CA PHE A 32 2.25 8.98 -2.88
C PHE A 32 1.68 8.33 -1.62
N TRP A 33 2.35 7.31 -1.07
CA TRP A 33 1.85 6.64 0.12
C TRP A 33 1.95 7.50 1.37
N ASP A 34 3.03 8.26 1.56
CA ASP A 34 3.15 9.21 2.67
C ASP A 34 2.00 10.25 2.63
N ALA A 35 1.66 10.79 1.45
CA ALA A 35 0.54 11.71 1.25
C ALA A 35 -0.83 11.03 1.45
N PHE A 36 -1.00 9.80 0.96
CA PHE A 36 -2.23 9.03 1.15
C PHE A 36 -2.55 8.80 2.63
N PHE A 37 -1.56 8.42 3.45
CA PHE A 37 -1.79 8.28 4.90
C PHE A 37 -2.07 9.64 5.57
N HIS A 38 -1.48 10.72 5.05
CA HIS A 38 -1.71 12.07 5.55
C HIS A 38 -3.17 12.54 5.36
N VAL A 39 -3.87 12.04 4.34
CA VAL A 39 -5.33 12.27 4.16
C VAL A 39 -6.10 11.90 5.42
N PHE A 40 -5.71 10.82 6.09
CA PHE A 40 -6.33 10.33 7.32
C PHE A 40 -5.64 10.84 8.60
N GLY A 41 -4.69 11.77 8.49
CA GLY A 41 -3.93 12.29 9.63
C GLY A 41 -2.95 11.27 10.21
N ILE A 42 -2.62 10.22 9.46
CA ILE A 42 -1.70 9.18 9.89
C ILE A 42 -0.32 9.50 9.33
N THR A 43 0.68 9.62 10.20
CA THR A 43 2.07 9.59 9.75
C THR A 43 2.45 8.16 9.44
N ARG A 44 2.71 7.84 8.18
CA ARG A 44 3.05 6.48 7.73
C ARG A 44 4.20 5.85 8.55
N ARG A 45 5.23 6.62 8.95
CA ARG A 45 6.33 6.16 9.84
C ARG A 45 5.88 5.55 11.18
N ARG A 46 4.69 5.92 11.68
CA ARG A 46 4.15 5.41 12.94
C ARG A 46 3.53 4.02 12.81
N VAL A 47 3.14 3.62 11.60
CA VAL A 47 2.32 2.42 11.37
C VAL A 47 2.93 1.45 10.35
N ALA A 48 3.72 1.95 9.41
CA ALA A 48 4.19 1.18 8.27
C ALA A 48 5.66 1.44 7.91
N THR A 49 6.29 0.40 7.37
CA THR A 49 7.69 0.39 6.92
C THR A 49 7.72 0.21 5.40
N PHE A 50 8.56 1.00 4.72
CA PHE A 50 8.80 0.82 3.29
C PHE A 50 9.91 -0.21 3.04
N GLU A 51 9.91 -0.82 1.85
CA GLU A 51 10.98 -1.70 1.33
C GLU A 51 11.36 -2.81 2.33
N GLN A 52 10.35 -3.44 2.93
CA GLN A 52 10.56 -4.49 3.92
C GLN A 52 11.08 -5.76 3.21
N PRO A 53 12.29 -6.26 3.55
CA PRO A 53 12.77 -7.52 3.01
C PRO A 53 11.92 -8.68 3.52
N VAL A 54 11.60 -9.60 2.61
CA VAL A 54 10.81 -10.81 2.88
C VAL A 54 11.37 -11.99 2.10
N LYS A 55 11.28 -13.18 2.69
CA LYS A 55 11.61 -14.44 2.02
C LYS A 55 10.34 -14.96 1.34
N LYS A 56 10.44 -15.29 0.06
CA LYS A 56 9.36 -15.93 -0.68
C LYS A 56 9.51 -17.45 -0.63
N ASP A 57 8.44 -18.17 -0.99
CA ASP A 57 8.42 -19.64 -1.03
C ASP A 57 9.43 -20.24 -2.01
N ASP A 58 9.79 -19.51 -3.07
CA ASP A 58 10.77 -19.91 -4.08
C ASP A 58 12.23 -19.80 -3.59
N GLY A 59 12.43 -19.48 -2.30
CA GLY A 59 13.74 -19.26 -1.69
C GLY A 59 14.40 -17.95 -2.10
N LYS A 60 13.77 -17.16 -2.98
CA LYS A 60 14.27 -15.84 -3.38
C LYS A 60 13.84 -14.77 -2.39
N GLY A 61 14.72 -13.80 -2.19
CA GLY A 61 14.37 -12.57 -1.47
C GLY A 61 13.48 -11.69 -2.33
N GLY A 62 12.63 -10.91 -1.68
CA GLY A 62 11.90 -9.79 -2.29
C GLY A 62 11.76 -8.64 -1.31
N PHE A 63 11.24 -7.53 -1.82
CA PHE A 63 10.94 -6.35 -1.03
C PHE A 63 9.47 -6.04 -1.16
N ILE A 64 8.82 -5.82 -0.02
CA ILE A 64 7.46 -5.31 0.04
C ILE A 64 7.55 -3.80 -0.03
N ASP A 65 6.79 -3.16 -0.94
CA ASP A 65 6.81 -1.71 -1.08
C ASP A 65 6.45 -1.04 0.24
N LEU A 66 5.31 -1.41 0.84
CA LEU A 66 4.96 -0.96 2.18
C LEU A 66 4.23 -2.04 2.99
N LEU A 67 4.63 -2.19 4.26
CA LEU A 67 4.04 -3.12 5.22
C LEU A 67 3.61 -2.40 6.51
N TRP A 68 2.32 -2.48 6.82
CA TRP A 68 1.75 -2.28 8.15
C TRP A 68 1.39 -3.65 8.73
N LYS A 69 2.27 -4.17 9.60
CA LYS A 69 2.15 -5.49 10.20
C LYS A 69 0.77 -5.73 10.82
N GLY A 70 0.18 -6.89 10.52
CA GLY A 70 -1.13 -7.29 11.03
C GLY A 70 -2.33 -6.58 10.41
N ASN A 71 -2.11 -5.64 9.49
CA ASN A 71 -3.17 -4.75 8.98
C ASN A 71 -3.17 -4.67 7.46
N LEU A 72 -2.07 -4.21 6.87
CA LEU A 72 -2.03 -3.84 5.47
C LEU A 72 -0.70 -4.17 4.82
N VAL A 73 -0.76 -4.77 3.64
CA VAL A 73 0.36 -4.79 2.69
C VAL A 73 -0.02 -3.97 1.46
N VAL A 74 0.98 -3.29 0.91
CA VAL A 74 0.85 -2.46 -0.27
C VAL A 74 1.86 -2.91 -1.31
N GLU A 75 1.41 -2.97 -2.56
CA GLU A 75 2.27 -3.07 -3.74
C GLU A 75 1.88 -1.93 -4.70
N HIS A 76 2.86 -1.18 -5.18
CA HIS A 76 2.67 -0.10 -6.13
C HIS A 76 3.19 -0.53 -7.51
N LYS A 77 2.65 0.07 -8.56
CA LYS A 77 3.15 -0.09 -9.92
C LYS A 77 3.22 1.25 -10.62
N SER A 78 4.10 1.36 -11.61
CA SER A 78 4.05 2.49 -12.55
C SER A 78 2.67 2.59 -13.21
N ARG A 79 2.28 3.79 -13.65
CA ARG A 79 0.93 4.06 -14.18
C ARG A 79 0.55 3.14 -15.35
N GLY A 80 -0.68 2.64 -15.32
CA GLY A 80 -1.25 1.78 -16.37
C GLY A 80 -0.75 0.33 -16.36
N LYS A 81 0.05 -0.05 -15.35
CA LYS A 81 0.50 -1.44 -15.18
C LYS A 81 -0.61 -2.29 -14.55
N ASN A 82 -0.44 -3.61 -14.67
CA ASN A 82 -1.47 -4.58 -14.30
C ASN A 82 -1.55 -4.78 -12.77
N LEU A 83 -2.63 -4.28 -12.17
CA LEU A 83 -2.91 -4.40 -10.73
C LEU A 83 -3.25 -5.83 -10.27
N ASN A 84 -3.78 -6.69 -11.13
CA ASN A 84 -3.99 -8.11 -10.79
C ASN A 84 -2.66 -8.82 -10.54
N ARG A 85 -1.63 -8.50 -11.32
CA ARG A 85 -0.26 -9.00 -11.07
C ARG A 85 0.29 -8.47 -9.75
N ALA A 86 0.06 -7.20 -9.44
CA ALA A 86 0.45 -6.61 -8.15
C ALA A 86 -0.21 -7.34 -6.97
N PHE A 87 -1.49 -7.71 -7.08
CA PHE A 87 -2.18 -8.49 -6.04
C PHE A 87 -1.55 -9.87 -5.83
N VAL A 88 -1.26 -10.59 -6.93
CA VAL A 88 -0.59 -11.90 -6.85
C VAL A 88 0.77 -11.76 -6.19
N GLN A 89 1.55 -10.76 -6.57
CA GLN A 89 2.86 -10.48 -5.98
C GLN A 89 2.76 -10.17 -4.49
N ALA A 90 1.82 -9.31 -4.07
CA ALA A 90 1.61 -8.98 -2.67
C ALA A 90 1.27 -10.21 -1.81
N LYS A 91 0.47 -11.14 -2.33
CA LYS A 91 0.11 -12.39 -1.64
C LYS A 91 1.28 -13.35 -1.48
N GLN A 92 2.22 -13.38 -2.42
CA GLN A 92 3.42 -14.22 -2.31
C GLN A 92 4.31 -13.88 -1.11
N TYR A 93 4.19 -12.67 -0.55
CA TYR A 93 4.95 -12.30 0.64
C TYR A 93 4.43 -12.96 1.93
N PHE A 94 3.21 -13.49 1.94
CA PHE A 94 2.53 -13.88 3.17
C PHE A 94 3.23 -15.07 3.84
N SER A 95 3.78 -15.99 3.06
CA SER A 95 4.51 -17.14 3.58
C SER A 95 5.81 -16.75 4.30
N GLY A 96 6.39 -15.60 3.95
CA GLY A 96 7.55 -15.03 4.61
C GLY A 96 7.24 -14.23 5.87
N LEU A 97 5.96 -14.01 6.18
CA LEU A 97 5.50 -13.24 7.35
C LEU A 97 5.10 -14.17 8.48
N LYS A 98 5.33 -13.72 9.72
CA LYS A 98 4.81 -14.40 10.91
C LYS A 98 3.30 -14.25 10.94
N GLU A 99 2.59 -15.21 11.51
CA GLU A 99 1.11 -15.19 11.60
C GLU A 99 0.56 -13.88 12.20
N ARG A 100 1.18 -13.37 13.27
CA ARG A 100 0.83 -12.08 13.88
C ARG A 100 1.04 -10.85 12.98
N ASP A 101 1.92 -10.98 12.00
CA ASP A 101 2.29 -9.91 11.06
C ASP A 101 1.48 -10.00 9.75
N LEU A 102 0.71 -11.08 9.55
CA LEU A 102 -0.10 -11.27 8.35
C LEU A 102 -1.10 -10.11 8.17
N PRO A 103 -1.09 -9.44 7.01
CA PRO A 103 -1.96 -8.30 6.78
C PRO A 103 -3.41 -8.76 6.60
N ARG A 104 -4.37 -7.95 7.07
CA ARG A 104 -5.82 -8.15 6.86
C ARG A 104 -6.28 -7.68 5.48
N TYR A 105 -5.52 -6.76 4.88
CA TYR A 105 -5.82 -6.16 3.60
C TYR A 105 -4.61 -6.14 2.69
N VAL A 106 -4.85 -6.29 1.39
CA VAL A 106 -3.91 -5.94 0.34
C VAL A 106 -4.44 -4.69 -0.35
N LEU A 107 -3.61 -3.66 -0.46
CA LEU A 107 -3.85 -2.50 -1.32
C LEU A 107 -2.87 -2.56 -2.48
N VAL A 108 -3.35 -2.28 -3.68
CA VAL A 108 -2.48 -2.07 -4.84
C VAL A 108 -2.84 -0.77 -5.54
N SER A 109 -1.83 -0.12 -6.12
CA SER A 109 -2.04 1.15 -6.83
C SER A 109 -1.11 1.30 -8.04
N ASP A 110 -1.60 2.00 -9.05
CA ASP A 110 -0.85 2.46 -10.23
C ASP A 110 -0.92 3.99 -10.39
N PHE A 111 -0.98 4.71 -9.26
CA PHE A 111 -1.32 6.15 -9.14
C PHE A 111 -2.77 6.48 -9.45
N VAL A 112 -3.35 5.91 -10.50
CA VAL A 112 -4.70 6.25 -10.98
C VAL A 112 -5.77 5.52 -10.18
N SER A 113 -5.56 4.22 -9.93
CA SER A 113 -6.51 3.38 -9.22
C SER A 113 -5.91 2.87 -7.93
N ILE A 114 -6.68 2.93 -6.84
CA ILE A 114 -6.35 2.26 -5.58
C ILE A 114 -7.36 1.14 -5.38
N LEU A 115 -6.90 -0.12 -5.41
CA LEU A 115 -7.73 -1.30 -5.23
C LEU A 115 -7.42 -1.99 -3.91
N ARG A 116 -8.46 -2.34 -3.15
CA ARG A 116 -8.36 -3.05 -1.87
C ARG A 116 -8.95 -4.45 -1.98
N GLN A 117 -8.26 -5.44 -1.42
CA GLN A 117 -8.79 -6.79 -1.21
C GLN A 117 -8.64 -7.22 0.27
N SER A 118 -9.65 -7.89 0.82
CA SER A 118 -9.56 -8.57 2.12
C SER A 118 -8.77 -9.87 1.99
N THR A 119 -7.90 -10.15 2.97
CA THR A 119 -7.11 -11.39 3.01
C THR A 119 -7.79 -12.50 3.80
N THR A 120 -8.81 -12.16 4.57
CA THR A 120 -9.71 -13.13 5.18
C THR A 120 -10.56 -13.72 4.05
N SER A 121 -10.31 -14.98 3.69
CA SER A 121 -11.27 -15.76 2.90
C SER A 121 -12.64 -15.69 3.60
N PRO A 122 -13.76 -15.62 2.84
CA PRO A 122 -15.04 -15.95 3.43
C PRO A 122 -14.91 -17.37 3.97
N ILE A 123 -15.09 -17.52 5.28
CA ILE A 123 -15.30 -18.82 5.92
C ILE A 123 -16.59 -19.39 5.34
#